data_AF-A0A819M5N1-F1
#
_entry.id   AF-A0A819M5N1-F1
#
_cell.length_a   1.000
_cell.length_b   1.000
_cell.length_c   1.000
_cell.angle_alpha   90.00
_cell.angle_beta   90.00
_cell.angle_gamma   90.00
#
_symmetry.space_group_name_H-M   'P 1'
#
loop_
_entity.id
_entity.type
_entity.pdbx_description
1 polymer ?
#
loop_
_entity_poly.entity_id
_entity_poly.type
_entity_poly.pdbx_seq_one_letter_code
_entity_poly.pdbx_strand_id
1 'polypeptide(L)'
;MAYLEKREIEFRDTTVRANVPNNDVAKMMYYLNCVCYCIEYDDNDIRRFTNYANWASLSNEEDRLVFLLALTLSPDLFIGKVFFPSDELSRDMLGRFYEIGQVRHQLMVVPSLVIAGRTRQVNRILAYKQAWLQLYYIDPMKRLTQRFRPQPPPSPWESSQPRQPPRQQSSSGTCVIL
;
A
#
# COMPACT_ATOMS: atom_id res chain seq x y z
N MET A 1 14.76 -46.24 12.32
CA MET A 1 14.81 -44.84 12.78
C MET A 1 15.06 -43.97 11.56
N ALA A 2 14.00 -43.38 10.99
CA ALA A 2 14.14 -42.45 9.87
C ALA A 2 14.51 -41.07 10.43
N TYR A 3 15.73 -40.61 10.14
CA TYR A 3 16.13 -39.24 10.42
C TYR A 3 15.42 -38.32 9.43
N LEU A 4 14.53 -37.47 9.94
CA LEU A 4 14.05 -36.31 9.19
C LEU A 4 15.24 -35.36 9.04
N GLU A 5 15.89 -35.38 7.89
CA GLU A 5 16.80 -34.31 7.48
C GLU A 5 16.02 -32.99 7.57
N LYS A 6 16.44 -32.15 8.52
CA LYS A 6 16.04 -30.76 8.59
C LYS A 6 16.68 -30.07 7.39
N ARG A 7 16.01 -30.11 6.23
CA ARG A 7 16.44 -29.40 5.03
C ARG A 7 16.44 -27.92 5.37
N GLU A 8 17.62 -27.36 5.61
CA GLU A 8 17.80 -25.92 5.68
C GLU A 8 17.42 -25.34 4.32
N ILE A 9 16.30 -24.63 4.29
CA ILE A 9 15.86 -23.97 3.07
C ILE A 9 16.82 -22.81 2.84
N GLU A 10 17.59 -22.87 1.75
CA GLU A 10 18.47 -21.77 1.35
C GLU A 10 17.62 -20.69 0.65
N PHE A 11 16.84 -19.96 1.45
CA PHE A 11 16.25 -18.70 0.99
C PHE A 11 17.33 -17.63 1.00
N ARG A 12 17.57 -17.00 -0.15
CA ARG A 12 18.43 -15.81 -0.20
C ARG A 12 17.63 -14.59 0.23
N ASP A 13 17.96 -14.06 1.40
CA ASP A 13 17.43 -12.78 1.87
C ASP A 13 17.88 -11.65 0.92
N THR A 14 16.92 -10.88 0.42
CA THR A 14 17.13 -9.73 -0.47
C THR A 14 16.54 -8.44 0.10
N THR A 15 16.20 -8.45 1.38
CA THR A 15 15.55 -7.35 2.06
C THR A 15 16.46 -6.13 2.13
N VAL A 16 15.93 -4.99 1.71
CA VAL A 16 16.56 -3.67 1.88
C VAL A 16 15.71 -2.85 2.84
N ARG A 17 16.36 -2.19 3.80
CA ARG A 17 15.65 -1.28 4.73
C ARG A 17 15.10 -0.10 3.94
N ALA A 18 13.78 0.09 3.99
CA ALA A 18 13.09 1.20 3.37
C ALA A 18 12.76 2.30 4.41
N ASN A 19 12.99 3.56 4.05
CA ASN A 19 12.49 4.71 4.80
C ASN A 19 11.22 5.22 4.11
N VAL A 20 10.05 4.85 4.65
CA VAL A 20 8.75 5.19 4.05
C VAL A 20 8.19 6.44 4.76
N PRO A 21 7.87 7.52 4.02
CA PRO A 21 7.27 8.72 4.59
C PRO A 21 5.96 8.41 5.34
N ASN A 22 5.69 9.16 6.42
CA ASN A 22 4.44 9.02 7.17
C ASN A 22 3.26 9.72 6.46
N ASN A 23 2.93 9.23 5.26
CA ASN A 23 1.85 9.70 4.41
C ASN A 23 1.10 8.49 3.83
N ASP A 24 -0.22 8.57 3.72
CA ASP A 24 -1.04 7.42 3.29
C ASP A 24 -0.81 7.01 1.85
N VAL A 25 -0.61 7.99 0.95
CA VAL A 25 -0.27 7.72 -0.45
C VAL A 25 1.13 7.11 -0.54
N ALA A 26 2.10 7.68 0.18
CA ALA A 26 3.47 7.13 0.21
C ALA A 26 3.51 5.67 0.70
N LYS A 27 2.72 5.35 1.74
CA LYS A 27 2.58 3.97 2.26
C LYS A 27 1.96 3.04 1.21
N MET A 28 0.95 3.50 0.48
CA MET A 28 0.35 2.74 -0.63
C MET A 28 1.31 2.51 -1.79
N MET A 29 2.07 3.54 -2.18
CA MET A 29 3.10 3.41 -3.21
C MET A 29 4.18 2.42 -2.78
N TYR A 30 4.55 2.41 -1.50
CA TYR A 30 5.48 1.43 -0.94
C TYR A 30 4.90 0.00 -1.01
N TYR A 31 3.63 -0.19 -0.64
CA TYR A 31 2.95 -1.46 -0.83
C TYR A 31 2.99 -1.94 -2.29
N LEU A 32 2.64 -1.07 -3.25
CA LEU A 32 2.70 -1.37 -4.68
C LEU A 32 4.12 -1.69 -5.14
N ASN A 33 5.13 -1.00 -4.60
CA ASN A 33 6.53 -1.31 -4.86
C ASN A 33 6.89 -2.72 -4.39
N CYS A 34 6.44 -3.14 -3.20
CA CYS A 34 6.65 -4.48 -2.68
C CYS A 34 5.98 -5.56 -3.53
N VAL A 35 4.76 -5.31 -4.03
CA VAL A 35 4.10 -6.18 -5.01
C VAL A 35 4.98 -6.32 -6.25
N CYS A 36 5.38 -5.21 -6.88
CA CYS A 36 6.21 -5.21 -8.09
C CYS A 36 7.62 -5.77 -7.88
N TYR A 37 8.09 -5.82 -6.63
CA TYR A 37 9.37 -6.45 -6.30
C TYR A 37 9.28 -7.99 -6.25
N CYS A 38 8.09 -8.51 -5.92
CA CYS A 38 7.82 -9.95 -5.85
C CYS A 38 7.45 -10.56 -7.20
N ILE A 39 6.68 -9.83 -8.01
CA ILE A 39 6.22 -10.29 -9.32
C ILE A 39 6.88 -9.51 -10.45
N GLU A 40 7.10 -10.17 -11.59
CA GLU A 40 7.56 -9.51 -12.80
C GLU A 40 6.44 -8.62 -13.36
N TYR A 41 6.48 -7.33 -13.04
CA TYR A 41 5.51 -6.33 -13.49
C TYR A 41 6.19 -5.32 -14.43
N ASP A 42 6.34 -5.70 -15.69
CA ASP A 42 6.93 -4.87 -16.74
C ASP A 42 5.89 -3.99 -17.45
N ASP A 43 5.26 -3.08 -16.70
CA ASP A 43 4.47 -2.00 -17.28
C ASP A 43 5.12 -0.68 -16.81
N ASN A 44 5.77 0.04 -17.73
CA ASN A 44 6.51 1.27 -17.43
C ASN A 44 5.68 2.32 -16.66
N ASP A 45 4.37 2.32 -16.85
CA ASP A 45 3.44 3.24 -16.22
C ASP A 45 3.34 3.04 -14.69
N ILE A 46 3.57 1.83 -14.16
CA ILE A 46 3.46 1.58 -12.72
C ILE A 46 4.63 2.18 -11.92
N ARG A 47 5.78 2.42 -12.56
CA ARG A 47 6.99 2.92 -11.88
C ARG A 47 6.75 4.25 -11.19
N ARG A 48 5.93 5.11 -11.80
CA ARG A 48 5.53 6.40 -11.21
C ARG A 48 4.75 6.22 -9.90
N PHE A 49 3.90 5.19 -9.85
CA PHE A 49 3.03 4.89 -8.70
C PHE A 49 3.69 3.98 -7.64
N THR A 50 4.94 3.56 -7.84
CA THR A 50 5.72 2.80 -6.87
C THR A 50 6.89 3.57 -6.28
N ASN A 51 7.22 4.76 -6.80
CA ASN A 51 8.26 5.63 -6.26
C ASN A 51 7.77 6.41 -5.03
N TYR A 52 7.63 5.72 -3.90
CA TYR A 52 7.13 6.28 -2.64
C TYR A 52 8.00 7.41 -2.07
N ALA A 53 9.28 7.52 -2.47
CA ALA A 53 10.14 8.63 -2.07
C ALA A 53 9.70 9.96 -2.71
N ASN A 54 9.07 9.90 -3.89
CA ASN A 54 8.63 11.05 -4.67
C ASN A 54 7.09 11.24 -4.64
N TRP A 55 6.42 10.75 -3.60
CA TRP A 55 4.96 10.81 -3.45
C TRP A 55 4.41 12.24 -3.54
N ALA A 56 5.15 13.23 -3.04
CA ALA A 56 4.73 14.63 -3.02
C ALA A 56 4.65 15.29 -4.41
N SER A 57 5.17 14.62 -5.45
CA SER A 57 5.09 15.08 -6.84
C SER A 57 3.82 14.64 -7.57
N LEU A 58 2.98 13.81 -6.94
CA LEU A 58 1.72 13.34 -7.51
C LEU A 58 0.65 14.43 -7.40
N SER A 59 -0.15 14.55 -8.45
CA SER A 59 -1.39 15.32 -8.44
C SER A 59 -2.50 14.58 -7.67
N ASN A 60 -3.58 15.30 -7.32
CA ASN A 60 -4.73 14.69 -6.65
C ASN A 60 -5.38 13.55 -7.46
N GLU A 61 -5.33 13.62 -8.79
CA GLU A 61 -5.85 12.56 -9.65
C GLU A 61 -4.91 11.34 -9.64
N GLU A 62 -3.60 11.57 -9.61
CA GLU A 62 -2.62 10.50 -9.49
C GLU A 62 -2.68 9.81 -8.11
N ASP A 63 -2.97 10.56 -7.04
CA ASP A 63 -3.25 9.95 -5.72
C ASP A 63 -4.45 8.97 -5.81
N ARG A 64 -5.50 9.32 -6.58
CA ARG A 64 -6.65 8.43 -6.80
C ARG A 64 -6.24 7.20 -7.61
N LEU A 65 -5.38 7.36 -8.61
CA LEU A 65 -4.85 6.23 -9.38
C LEU A 65 -4.06 5.28 -8.49
N VAL A 66 -3.20 5.79 -7.58
CA VAL A 66 -2.51 4.96 -6.58
C VAL A 66 -3.51 4.17 -5.73
N PHE A 67 -4.57 4.83 -5.26
CA PHE A 67 -5.63 4.18 -4.48
C PHE A 67 -6.34 3.07 -5.28
N LEU A 68 -6.75 3.33 -6.52
CA LEU A 68 -7.43 2.35 -7.38
C LEU A 68 -6.51 1.18 -7.75
N LEU A 69 -5.23 1.45 -8.00
CA LEU A 69 -4.22 0.42 -8.25
C LEU A 69 -4.02 -0.47 -7.03
N ALA A 70 -3.89 0.13 -5.84
CA ALA A 70 -3.76 -0.63 -4.60
C ALA A 70 -5.01 -1.48 -4.29
N LEU A 71 -6.21 -0.96 -4.62
CA LEU A 71 -7.45 -1.71 -4.50
C LEU A 71 -7.50 -2.90 -5.48
N THR A 72 -7.05 -2.69 -6.71
CA THR A 72 -6.98 -3.73 -7.76
C THR A 72 -5.96 -4.80 -7.43
N LEU A 73 -4.83 -4.41 -6.84
CA LEU A 73 -3.75 -5.28 -6.40
C LEU A 73 -3.88 -5.53 -4.89
N SER A 74 -5.05 -5.93 -4.41
CA SER A 74 -5.28 -6.16 -2.98
C SER A 74 -4.41 -7.31 -2.44
N PRO A 75 -4.04 -7.28 -1.15
CA PRO A 75 -3.25 -8.33 -0.51
C PRO A 75 -3.87 -9.71 -0.64
N ASP A 76 -5.20 -9.81 -0.68
CA ASP A 76 -5.93 -11.07 -0.80
C ASP A 76 -5.57 -11.85 -2.07
N LEU A 77 -5.12 -11.16 -3.12
CA LEU A 77 -4.63 -11.80 -4.34
C LEU A 77 -3.31 -12.55 -4.12
N PHE A 78 -2.48 -12.07 -3.18
CA PHE A 78 -1.10 -12.49 -2.96
C PHE A 78 -0.90 -13.33 -1.71
N ILE A 79 -1.75 -13.18 -0.69
CA ILE A 79 -1.64 -13.90 0.58
C ILE A 79 -1.71 -15.41 0.33
N GLY A 80 -0.76 -16.13 0.92
CA GLY A 80 -0.62 -17.58 0.77
C GLY A 80 -0.01 -18.03 -0.56
N LYS A 81 0.32 -17.10 -1.47
CA LYS A 81 0.93 -17.39 -2.78
C LYS A 81 2.30 -16.75 -2.91
N VAL A 82 2.38 -15.47 -2.54
CA VAL A 82 3.56 -14.60 -2.64
C VAL A 82 3.81 -13.88 -1.31
N PHE A 83 2.74 -13.51 -0.60
CA PHE A 83 2.83 -12.89 0.72
C PHE A 83 2.49 -13.91 1.79
N PHE A 84 3.41 -14.11 2.74
CA PHE A 84 3.28 -15.12 3.78
C PHE A 84 3.37 -14.47 5.16
N PRO A 85 2.29 -14.49 5.97
CA PRO A 85 2.38 -14.05 7.35
C PRO A 85 3.29 -15.02 8.12
N SER A 86 4.42 -14.52 8.64
CA SER A 86 5.39 -15.34 9.38
C SER A 86 6.29 -14.47 10.25
N ASP A 87 6.14 -14.58 11.58
CA ASP A 87 7.04 -13.94 12.54
C ASP A 87 8.43 -14.59 12.53
N GLU A 88 8.51 -15.90 12.26
CA GLU A 88 9.76 -16.65 12.18
C GLU A 88 10.63 -16.18 11.00
N LEU A 89 10.04 -16.04 9.81
CA LEU A 89 10.75 -15.60 8.62
C LEU A 89 10.95 -14.09 8.57
N SER A 90 10.11 -13.28 9.22
CA SER A 90 10.32 -11.81 9.28
C SER A 90 11.32 -11.39 10.38
N ARG A 91 11.48 -12.22 11.43
CA ARG A 91 12.42 -12.04 12.54
C ARG A 91 12.27 -10.69 13.25
N ASP A 92 13.26 -9.82 13.11
CA ASP A 92 13.34 -8.48 13.71
C ASP A 92 12.72 -7.39 12.83
N MET A 93 12.38 -7.71 11.57
CA MET A 93 11.78 -6.77 10.63
C MET A 93 10.27 -6.94 10.53
N LEU A 94 9.58 -5.89 10.05
CA LEU A 94 8.14 -5.98 9.74
C LEU A 94 7.87 -6.86 8.51
N GLY A 95 8.78 -6.85 7.55
CA GLY A 95 8.72 -7.71 6.38
C GLY A 95 10.12 -7.99 5.82
N ARG A 96 10.30 -9.18 5.25
CA ARG A 96 11.53 -9.63 4.59
C ARG A 96 11.23 -10.27 3.23
N PHE A 97 12.09 -10.00 2.27
CA PHE A 97 12.03 -10.55 0.93
C PHE A 97 13.01 -11.69 0.75
N TYR A 98 12.54 -12.75 0.12
CA TYR A 98 13.34 -13.93 -0.18
C TYR A 98 13.25 -14.24 -1.66
N GLU A 99 14.40 -14.42 -2.32
CA GLU A 99 14.44 -14.96 -3.67
C GLU A 99 14.01 -16.42 -3.67
N ILE A 100 13.17 -16.78 -4.64
CA ILE A 100 12.73 -18.15 -4.83
C ILE A 100 13.90 -18.92 -5.47
N GLY A 101 14.66 -19.65 -4.64
CA GLY A 101 15.68 -20.60 -5.12
C GLY A 101 15.08 -21.87 -5.73
N GLN A 102 15.92 -22.85 -6.06
CA GLN A 102 15.53 -24.16 -6.63
C GLN A 102 14.61 -25.01 -5.72
N VAL A 103 14.38 -24.60 -4.46
CA VAL A 103 13.64 -25.39 -3.47
C VAL A 103 12.15 -25.03 -3.50
N ARG A 104 11.46 -25.51 -4.55
CA ARG A 104 10.00 -25.42 -4.72
C ARG A 104 9.18 -26.27 -3.74
N HIS A 105 9.81 -26.93 -2.77
CA HIS A 105 9.21 -28.11 -2.10
C HIS A 105 8.70 -27.91 -0.66
N GLN A 106 8.94 -26.77 0.01
CA GLN A 106 8.49 -26.57 1.40
C GLN A 106 7.49 -25.42 1.61
N LEU A 107 7.35 -24.52 0.62
CA LEU A 107 6.23 -23.59 0.53
C LEU A 107 5.53 -23.88 -0.79
N MET A 108 4.19 -23.92 -0.79
CA MET A 108 3.39 -23.90 -2.03
C MET A 108 3.49 -22.50 -2.66
N VAL A 109 4.70 -22.13 -3.11
CA VAL A 109 4.90 -20.92 -3.90
C VAL A 109 4.46 -21.21 -5.31
N VAL A 110 3.49 -20.45 -5.79
CA VAL A 110 3.09 -20.55 -7.19
C VAL A 110 4.19 -19.93 -8.06
N PRO A 111 4.61 -20.60 -9.15
CA PRO A 111 5.64 -20.05 -10.04
C PRO A 111 5.16 -18.78 -10.76
N SER A 112 3.84 -18.63 -10.95
CA SER A 112 3.22 -17.50 -11.62
C SER A 112 1.80 -17.24 -11.12
N LEU A 113 1.32 -16.00 -11.32
CA LEU A 113 -0.04 -15.56 -11.00
C LEU A 113 -0.70 -14.91 -12.21
N VAL A 114 -2.02 -15.06 -12.36
CA VAL A 114 -2.79 -14.29 -13.35
C VAL A 114 -3.30 -13.01 -12.70
N ILE A 115 -2.84 -11.87 -13.20
CA ILE A 115 -3.22 -10.52 -12.72
C ILE A 115 -3.65 -9.71 -13.94
N ALA A 116 -4.86 -9.15 -13.88
CA ALA A 116 -5.45 -8.40 -15.00
C ALA A 116 -5.38 -9.15 -16.35
N GLY A 117 -5.63 -10.47 -16.32
CA GLY A 117 -5.60 -11.34 -17.51
C GLY A 117 -4.21 -11.69 -18.04
N ARG A 118 -3.13 -11.21 -17.40
CA ARG A 118 -1.74 -11.52 -17.78
C ARG A 118 -1.08 -12.43 -16.74
N THR A 119 -0.38 -13.45 -17.21
CA THR A 119 0.46 -14.29 -16.34
C THR A 119 1.73 -13.52 -15.97
N ARG A 120 2.00 -13.40 -14.67
CA ARG A 120 3.18 -12.73 -14.11
C ARG A 120 4.01 -13.75 -13.34
N GLN A 121 5.32 -13.79 -13.59
CA GLN A 121 6.24 -14.68 -12.87
C GLN A 121 6.45 -14.17 -11.44
N VAL A 122 6.57 -15.10 -10.50
CA VAL A 122 6.93 -14.79 -9.12
C VAL A 122 8.43 -15.03 -8.97
N ASN A 123 9.17 -13.97 -8.66
CA ASN A 123 10.63 -14.01 -8.49
C ASN A 123 11.03 -14.00 -7.01
N ARG A 124 10.18 -13.42 -6.16
CA ARG A 124 10.42 -13.31 -4.72
C ARG A 124 9.13 -13.52 -3.94
N ILE A 125 9.29 -13.87 -2.67
CA ILE A 125 8.21 -13.88 -1.70
C ILE A 125 8.44 -12.82 -0.63
N LEU A 126 7.37 -12.35 -0.01
CA LEU A 126 7.40 -11.46 1.14
C LEU A 126 6.91 -12.24 2.37
N ALA A 127 7.80 -12.46 3.33
CA ALA A 127 7.40 -12.88 4.66
C ALA A 127 7.17 -11.65 5.53
N TYR A 128 6.02 -11.54 6.21
CA TYR A 128 5.67 -10.32 6.94
C TYR A 128 5.00 -10.60 8.28
N LYS A 129 5.15 -9.66 9.21
CA LYS A 129 4.35 -9.56 10.44
C LYS A 129 3.04 -8.85 10.12
N GLN A 130 1.95 -9.20 10.79
CA GLN A 130 0.66 -8.55 10.56
C GLN A 130 0.71 -7.00 10.66
N ALA A 131 1.60 -6.47 11.52
CA ALA A 131 1.86 -5.03 11.63
C ALA A 131 2.32 -4.37 10.32
N TRP A 132 3.07 -5.08 9.45
CA TRP A 132 3.45 -4.57 8.12
C TRP A 132 2.22 -4.30 7.26
N LEU A 133 1.31 -5.28 7.19
CA LEU A 133 0.10 -5.17 6.39
C LEU A 133 -0.83 -4.09 6.95
N GLN A 134 -0.91 -3.99 8.27
CA GLN A 134 -1.66 -2.93 8.94
C GLN A 134 -1.11 -1.55 8.55
N LEU A 135 0.20 -1.36 8.67
CA LEU A 135 0.87 -0.09 8.47
C LEU A 135 0.87 0.39 7.02
N TYR A 136 1.14 -0.52 6.06
CA TYR A 136 1.37 -0.16 4.67
C TYR A 136 0.16 -0.35 3.76
N TYR A 137 -0.84 -1.14 4.17
CA TYR A 137 -2.05 -1.36 3.38
C TYR A 137 -3.34 -1.02 4.13
N ILE A 138 -3.66 -1.69 5.24
CA ILE A 138 -5.01 -1.63 5.84
C ILE A 138 -5.32 -0.22 6.34
N ASP A 139 -4.43 0.37 7.13
CA ASP A 139 -4.66 1.70 7.71
C ASP A 139 -4.69 2.82 6.66
N PRO A 140 -3.72 2.90 5.73
CA PRO A 140 -3.81 3.90 4.66
C PRO A 140 -5.02 3.70 3.76
N MET A 141 -5.41 2.45 3.45
CA MET A 141 -6.57 2.16 2.60
C MET A 141 -7.86 2.68 3.24
N LYS A 142 -8.00 2.48 4.56
CA LYS A 142 -9.14 2.98 5.33
C LYS A 142 -9.23 4.51 5.28
N ARG A 143 -8.10 5.21 5.48
CA ARG A 143 -8.06 6.68 5.45
C ARG A 143 -8.26 7.25 4.04
N LEU A 144 -7.67 6.63 3.01
CA LEU A 144 -7.85 7.05 1.62
C LEU A 144 -9.27 6.78 1.11
N THR A 145 -9.91 5.70 1.55
CA THR A 145 -11.33 5.44 1.26
C THR A 145 -12.21 6.58 1.77
N GLN A 146 -11.90 7.14 2.95
CA GLN A 146 -12.63 8.30 3.47
C GLN A 146 -12.35 9.57 2.64
N ARG A 147 -11.09 9.78 2.24
CA ARG A 147 -10.66 10.92 1.40
C ARG A 147 -11.30 10.91 0.02
N PHE A 148 -11.42 9.74 -0.61
CA PHE A 148 -11.93 9.58 -1.97
C PHE A 148 -13.40 9.16 -2.04
N ARG A 149 -14.08 9.11 -0.90
CA ARG A 149 -15.53 8.84 -0.87
C ARG A 149 -16.24 9.87 -1.74
N PRO A 150 -17.09 9.46 -2.70
CA PRO A 150 -17.95 10.39 -3.41
C PRO A 150 -18.76 11.19 -2.39
N GLN A 151 -18.68 12.51 -2.44
CA GLN A 151 -19.56 13.32 -1.60
C GLN A 151 -21.00 13.07 -2.06
N PRO A 152 -21.94 12.81 -1.14
CA PRO A 152 -23.34 12.75 -1.51
C PRO A 152 -23.71 14.08 -2.19
N PRO A 153 -24.57 14.07 -3.21
CA PRO A 153 -25.08 15.31 -3.78
C PRO A 153 -25.66 16.16 -2.64
N PRO A 154 -25.47 17.50 -2.68
CA PRO A 154 -26.02 18.37 -1.66
C PRO A 154 -27.51 18.12 -1.52
N SER A 155 -28.01 18.14 -0.28
CA SER A 155 -29.41 17.85 -0.03
C SER A 155 -30.31 18.85 -0.79
N PRO A 156 -31.48 18.43 -1.34
CA PRO A 156 -32.36 19.33 -2.08
C PRO A 156 -32.74 20.61 -1.32
N TRP A 157 -32.83 20.53 0.02
CA TRP A 157 -33.14 21.67 0.88
C TRP A 157 -31.94 22.59 1.17
N GLU A 158 -30.72 22.12 0.99
CA GLU A 158 -29.48 22.88 1.21
C GLU A 158 -29.20 23.83 0.03
N SER A 159 -29.61 23.42 -1.18
CA SER A 159 -29.60 24.26 -2.40
C SER A 159 -30.59 25.43 -2.33
N SER A 160 -31.53 25.39 -1.39
CA SER A 160 -32.59 26.38 -1.21
C SER A 160 -32.27 27.42 -0.12
N GLN A 161 -31.13 27.31 0.56
CA GLN A 161 -30.74 28.29 1.56
C GLN A 161 -30.25 29.59 0.88
N PRO A 162 -30.79 30.76 1.26
CA PRO A 162 -30.23 32.03 0.83
C PRO A 162 -28.77 32.08 1.25
N ARG A 163 -27.85 32.40 0.32
CA ARG A 163 -26.45 32.66 0.68
C ARG A 163 -26.46 33.73 1.76
N GLN A 164 -26.06 33.38 2.98
CA GLN A 164 -25.86 34.40 4.00
C GLN A 164 -24.77 35.35 3.50
N PRO A 165 -25.01 36.66 3.49
CA PRO A 165 -23.95 37.61 3.16
C PRO A 165 -22.78 37.41 4.13
N PRO A 166 -21.54 37.65 3.68
CA PRO A 166 -20.37 37.53 4.55
C PRO A 166 -20.60 38.37 5.81
N ARG A 167 -20.54 37.71 6.97
CA ARG A 167 -20.67 38.35 8.27
C ARG A 167 -19.54 39.37 8.39
N GLN A 168 -19.86 40.66 8.20
CA GLN A 168 -18.94 41.74 8.52
C GLN A 168 -18.59 41.59 10.00
N GLN A 169 -17.32 41.30 10.29
CA GLN A 169 -16.79 41.39 11.64
C GLN A 169 -16.91 42.86 12.02
N SER A 170 -17.90 43.17 12.86
CA SER A 170 -18.00 44.42 13.57
C SER A 170 -16.76 44.54 14.46
N SER A 171 -15.75 45.26 13.97
CA SER A 171 -14.67 45.79 14.79
C SER A 171 -15.30 46.70 15.82
N SER A 172 -15.46 46.20 17.05
CA SER A 172 -15.78 46.99 18.22
C SER A 172 -14.61 47.95 18.46
N GLY A 173 -14.69 49.12 17.84
CA GLY A 173 -13.84 50.26 18.16
C GLY A 173 -14.25 50.79 19.52
N THR A 174 -13.50 50.41 20.55
CA THR A 174 -13.55 51.12 21.83
C THR A 174 -12.71 52.38 21.67
N CYS A 175 -13.41 53.50 21.53
CA CYS A 175 -12.88 54.84 21.67
C CYS A 175 -12.35 55.03 23.10
N VAL A 176 -11.10 55.50 23.23
CA VAL A 176 -10.64 56.18 24.44
C VAL A 176 -10.12 57.54 23.98
N ILE A 177 -10.89 58.58 24.30
CA ILE A 177 -10.43 59.98 24.34
C ILE A 177 -10.53 60.40 25.81
N LEU A 178 -9.36 60.50 26.45
CA LEU A 178 -8.84 61.55 27.34
C LEU A 178 -7.67 60.98 28.16
#